data_AF-U5D4L2-F1
#
_entry.id   AF-U5D4L2-F1
#
_cell.length_a   1.000
_cell.length_b   1.000
_cell.length_c   1.000
_cell.angle_alpha   90.00
_cell.angle_beta   90.00
_cell.angle_gamma   90.00
#
_symmetry.space_group_name_H-M   'P 1'
#
loop_
_entity.id
_entity.type
_entity.pdbx_description
1 polymer ?
#
loop_
_entity_poly.entity_id
_entity_poly.type
_entity_poly.pdbx_seq_one_letter_code
_entity_poly.pdbx_strand_id
1 'polypeptide(L)'
;MEKLKRVLTQIAYNNYSAPFHYTPLLPILSFASKLYGFALFLRHHLYAFGLFKSKRLPVPVISVGNLTWGGNGKTPMVEFLSLLFSRSGICPLILTRGYAGGDEAKMLKRHLAGTSAKIGIGANRAATAACFLNKYGYTDHGGPLFSDKMYPIQEFGSCYNSLKIGVVILDDAMQHWSLSRDVEIVMVNGIMLWGNCHLLPRGPLREPVAALERADIVVIHHADLVSYAQLRSIKSRIIEVKDTINIFFSRLVPCYFFEAKNHSSTLPLKLAANTIVLCVSAIGCAEAFVRTIKKLGALHVDIMDFSDHHIFKEKREQYWESLGSDIRRSDYLRYLLS
;
A
#
# COMPACT_ATOMS: atom_id res chain seq x y z
N MET A 1 11.34 9.09 -19.66
CA MET A 1 10.50 8.25 -18.76
C MET A 1 9.98 9.05 -17.57
N GLU A 2 10.84 9.65 -16.73
CA GLU A 2 10.42 10.40 -15.51
C GLU A 2 9.45 11.57 -15.78
N LYS A 3 9.77 12.42 -16.77
CA LYS A 3 8.91 13.55 -17.17
C LYS A 3 7.50 13.08 -17.57
N LEU A 4 7.40 12.00 -18.33
CA LEU A 4 6.11 11.44 -18.76
C LEU A 4 5.31 10.88 -17.58
N LYS A 5 5.95 10.17 -16.65
CA LYS A 5 5.28 9.68 -15.42
C LYS A 5 4.73 10.83 -14.57
N ARG A 6 5.49 11.92 -14.41
CA ARG A 6 5.04 13.12 -13.71
C ARG A 6 3.82 13.75 -14.38
N VAL A 7 3.85 13.91 -15.71
CA VAL A 7 2.70 14.43 -16.48
C VAL A 7 1.47 13.54 -16.34
N LEU A 8 1.61 12.21 -16.47
CA LEU A 8 0.49 11.29 -16.29
C LEU A 8 -0.07 11.32 -14.87
N THR A 9 0.79 11.44 -13.86
CA THR A 9 0.37 11.56 -12.46
C THR A 9 -0.41 12.86 -12.23
N GLN A 10 0.05 13.97 -12.82
CA GLN A 10 -0.67 15.24 -12.79
C GLN A 10 -2.04 15.13 -13.47
N ILE A 11 -2.12 14.56 -14.68
CA ILE A 11 -3.41 14.36 -15.37
C ILE A 11 -4.35 13.49 -14.53
N ALA A 12 -3.81 12.44 -13.88
CA ALA A 12 -4.60 11.48 -13.14
C ALA A 12 -5.17 12.04 -11.83
N TYR A 13 -4.44 12.91 -11.13
CA TYR A 13 -4.83 13.41 -9.81
C TYR A 13 -5.25 14.89 -9.78
N ASN A 14 -5.11 15.63 -10.88
CA ASN A 14 -5.51 17.03 -10.95
C ASN A 14 -6.89 17.18 -11.61
N ASN A 15 -7.89 17.60 -10.82
CA ASN A 15 -9.29 17.70 -11.26
C ASN A 15 -9.59 18.99 -12.06
N TYR A 16 -8.73 20.01 -11.99
CA TYR A 16 -9.12 21.36 -12.41
C TYR A 16 -8.58 21.83 -13.76
N SER A 17 -7.47 21.29 -14.27
CA SER A 17 -6.98 21.54 -15.64
C SER A 17 -5.74 20.69 -15.91
N ALA A 18 -5.73 19.91 -17.00
CA ALA A 18 -4.45 19.51 -17.58
C ALA A 18 -3.74 20.80 -18.02
N PRO A 19 -2.41 20.96 -17.81
CA PRO A 19 -1.68 22.09 -18.36
C PRO A 19 -1.99 22.19 -19.87
N PHE A 20 -2.28 23.39 -20.38
CA PHE A 20 -2.72 23.65 -21.77
C PHE A 20 -1.90 22.89 -22.84
N HIS A 21 -0.63 22.61 -22.56
CA HIS A 21 0.30 21.87 -23.42
C HIS A 21 0.01 20.37 -23.62
N TYR A 22 -0.81 19.72 -22.77
CA TYR A 22 -1.08 18.28 -22.85
C TYR A 22 -2.52 17.91 -23.24
N THR A 23 -3.34 18.92 -23.54
CA THR A 23 -4.70 18.79 -24.08
C THR A 23 -4.84 17.79 -25.25
N PRO A 24 -3.90 17.71 -26.23
CA PRO A 24 -4.04 16.74 -27.34
C PRO A 24 -3.81 15.28 -26.92
N LEU A 25 -3.20 15.00 -25.76
CA LEU A 25 -3.02 13.63 -25.26
C LEU A 25 -4.29 13.08 -24.60
N LEU A 26 -5.19 13.95 -24.13
CA LEU A 26 -6.42 13.56 -23.45
C LEU A 26 -7.33 12.66 -24.29
N PRO A 27 -7.65 12.93 -25.57
CA PRO A 27 -8.50 12.03 -26.36
C PRO A 27 -7.89 10.63 -26.51
N ILE A 28 -6.57 10.54 -26.73
CA ILE A 28 -5.85 9.26 -26.84
C ILE A 28 -5.91 8.50 -25.51
N LEU A 29 -5.62 9.16 -24.39
CA LEU A 29 -5.72 8.56 -23.06
C LEU A 29 -7.16 8.13 -22.72
N SER A 30 -8.16 8.90 -23.15
CA SER A 30 -9.57 8.58 -22.95
C SER A 30 -9.99 7.35 -23.73
N PHE A 31 -9.57 7.25 -24.98
CA PHE A 31 -9.85 6.09 -25.82
C PHE A 31 -9.17 4.83 -25.26
N ALA A 32 -7.89 4.94 -24.88
CA ALA A 32 -7.18 3.85 -24.21
C ALA A 32 -7.84 3.44 -22.88
N SER A 33 -8.36 4.41 -22.12
CA SER A 33 -9.07 4.16 -20.86
C SER A 33 -10.39 3.41 -21.05
N LYS A 34 -11.14 3.73 -22.12
CA LYS A 34 -12.34 2.99 -22.51
C LYS A 34 -12.01 1.55 -22.95
N LEU A 35 -10.97 1.36 -23.76
CA LEU A 35 -10.51 0.02 -24.17
C LEU A 35 -10.08 -0.81 -22.95
N TYR A 36 -9.34 -0.21 -22.02
CA TYR A 36 -8.95 -0.86 -20.77
C TYR A 36 -10.18 -1.26 -19.94
N GLY A 37 -11.16 -0.35 -19.80
CA GLY A 37 -12.42 -0.63 -19.12
C GLY A 37 -13.21 -1.77 -19.76
N PHE A 38 -13.25 -1.83 -21.09
CA PHE A 38 -13.89 -2.93 -21.82
C PHE A 38 -13.18 -4.26 -21.60
N ALA A 39 -11.85 -4.29 -21.65
CA ALA A 39 -11.06 -5.49 -21.37
C ALA A 39 -11.26 -5.98 -19.91
N LEU A 40 -11.34 -5.04 -18.96
CA LEU A 40 -11.64 -5.35 -17.56
C LEU A 40 -13.06 -5.92 -17.40
N PHE A 41 -14.04 -5.31 -18.05
CA PHE A 41 -15.43 -5.77 -18.07
C PHE A 41 -15.52 -7.21 -18.62
N LEU A 42 -14.87 -7.48 -19.75
CA LEU A 42 -14.83 -8.83 -20.33
C LEU A 42 -14.18 -9.82 -19.36
N ARG A 43 -13.02 -9.47 -18.79
CA ARG A 43 -12.33 -10.30 -17.80
C ARG A 43 -13.22 -10.62 -16.59
N HIS A 44 -13.95 -9.62 -16.07
CA HIS A 44 -14.88 -9.80 -14.97
C HIS A 44 -15.93 -10.87 -15.30
N HIS A 45 -16.56 -10.77 -16.48
CA HIS A 45 -17.56 -11.73 -16.94
C HIS A 45 -16.98 -13.13 -17.12
N LEU A 46 -15.75 -13.26 -17.64
CA LEU A 46 -15.08 -14.55 -17.78
C LEU A 46 -14.85 -15.26 -16.42
N TYR A 47 -14.57 -14.50 -15.35
CA TYR A 47 -14.50 -15.09 -13.99
C TYR A 47 -15.89 -15.35 -13.41
N ALA A 48 -16.86 -14.46 -13.61
CA ALA A 48 -18.22 -14.61 -13.09
C ALA A 48 -18.94 -15.84 -13.68
N PHE A 49 -18.75 -16.12 -14.97
CA PHE A 49 -19.29 -17.32 -15.64
C PHE A 49 -18.46 -18.58 -15.40
N GLY A 50 -17.37 -18.53 -14.61
CA GLY A 50 -16.52 -19.68 -14.31
C GLY A 50 -15.65 -20.17 -15.47
N LEU A 51 -15.57 -19.43 -16.59
CA LEU A 51 -14.67 -19.74 -17.70
C LEU A 51 -13.20 -19.66 -17.26
N PHE A 52 -12.87 -18.70 -16.39
CA PHE A 52 -11.59 -18.67 -15.70
C PHE A 52 -11.72 -19.24 -14.28
N LYS A 53 -10.82 -20.18 -13.96
CA LYS A 53 -10.81 -20.86 -12.67
C LYS A 53 -10.20 -19.98 -11.58
N SER A 54 -10.93 -19.84 -10.46
CA SER A 54 -10.38 -19.32 -9.20
C SER A 54 -9.94 -20.52 -8.34
N LYS A 55 -8.72 -20.47 -7.80
CA LYS A 55 -8.19 -21.52 -6.91
C LYS A 55 -8.51 -21.16 -5.47
N ARG A 56 -9.06 -22.10 -4.71
CA ARG A 56 -9.23 -21.98 -3.25
C ARG A 56 -8.06 -22.65 -2.54
N LEU A 57 -7.54 -22.01 -1.49
CA LEU A 57 -6.51 -22.58 -0.63
C LEU A 57 -7.17 -23.31 0.56
N PRO A 58 -6.48 -24.29 1.18
CA PRO A 58 -7.00 -25.01 2.35
C PRO A 58 -6.98 -24.18 3.64
N VAL A 59 -6.48 -22.95 3.58
CA VAL A 59 -6.43 -22.00 4.70
C VAL A 59 -7.13 -20.71 4.29
N PRO A 60 -7.65 -19.94 5.25
CA PRO A 60 -8.26 -18.65 4.98
C PRO A 60 -7.32 -17.70 4.24
N VAL A 61 -7.89 -16.98 3.29
CA VAL A 61 -7.17 -16.03 2.44
C VAL A 61 -7.73 -14.63 2.64
N ILE A 62 -6.90 -13.74 3.18
CA ILE A 62 -7.19 -12.32 3.34
C ILE A 62 -6.48 -11.57 2.23
N SER A 63 -7.23 -10.82 1.44
CA SER A 63 -6.69 -9.97 0.39
C SER A 63 -6.61 -8.54 0.86
N VAL A 64 -5.44 -7.91 0.70
CA VAL A 64 -5.24 -6.48 0.91
C VAL A 64 -4.97 -5.86 -0.45
N GLY A 65 -5.86 -4.97 -0.88
CA GLY A 65 -5.77 -4.36 -2.19
C GLY A 65 -6.19 -2.90 -2.19
N ASN A 66 -6.20 -2.31 -3.37
CA ASN A 66 -6.71 -0.95 -3.58
C ASN A 66 -7.17 -0.77 -5.03
N LEU A 67 -7.90 0.31 -5.29
CA LEU A 67 -8.43 0.61 -6.61
C LEU A 67 -7.49 1.43 -7.49
N THR A 68 -6.52 2.15 -6.94
CA THR A 68 -5.67 3.10 -7.68
C THR A 68 -4.24 2.61 -7.86
N TRP A 69 -3.44 3.26 -8.71
CA TRP A 69 -1.98 3.17 -8.56
C TRP A 69 -1.47 4.09 -7.43
N GLY A 70 -0.23 3.87 -6.98
CA GLY A 70 0.43 4.70 -5.97
C GLY A 70 0.35 4.15 -4.54
N GLY A 71 0.88 4.93 -3.60
CA GLY A 71 1.05 4.55 -2.20
C GLY A 71 -0.26 4.62 -1.43
N ASN A 72 -0.95 3.48 -1.28
CA ASN A 72 -2.26 3.40 -0.63
C ASN A 72 -2.21 2.75 0.77
N GLY A 73 -1.02 2.51 1.32
CA GLY A 73 -0.86 1.92 2.65
C GLY A 73 -1.07 0.41 2.71
N LYS A 74 -1.06 -0.30 1.56
CA LYS A 74 -1.21 -1.77 1.50
C LYS A 74 -0.13 -2.50 2.28
N THR A 75 1.14 -2.20 2.01
CA THR A 75 2.27 -2.90 2.64
C THR A 75 2.29 -2.71 4.16
N PRO A 76 2.10 -1.50 4.72
CA PRO A 76 1.91 -1.32 6.16
C PRO A 76 0.70 -2.10 6.73
N MET A 77 -0.41 -2.20 6.00
CA MET A 77 -1.58 -2.97 6.44
C MET A 77 -1.29 -4.48 6.45
N VAL A 78 -0.59 -5.00 5.43
CA VAL A 78 -0.14 -6.39 5.36
C VAL A 78 0.81 -6.71 6.52
N GLU A 79 1.75 -5.81 6.82
CA GLU A 79 2.65 -5.94 7.96
C GLU A 79 1.88 -5.95 9.28
N PHE A 80 0.95 -5.01 9.48
CA PHE A 80 0.10 -4.92 10.68
C PHE A 80 -0.70 -6.22 10.90
N LEU A 81 -1.37 -6.73 9.87
CA LEU A 81 -2.11 -7.99 9.96
C LEU A 81 -1.19 -9.16 10.28
N SER A 82 -0.01 -9.22 9.64
CA SER A 82 0.95 -10.29 9.88
C SER A 82 1.44 -10.31 11.33
N LEU A 83 1.76 -9.14 11.88
CA LEU A 83 2.14 -9.00 13.29
C LEU A 83 0.99 -9.40 14.23
N LEU A 84 -0.25 -9.00 13.91
CA LEU A 84 -1.44 -9.35 14.68
C LEU A 84 -1.64 -10.88 14.75
N PHE A 85 -1.57 -11.56 13.61
CA PHE A 85 -1.69 -13.03 13.56
C PHE A 85 -0.52 -13.72 14.25
N SER A 86 0.72 -13.28 14.01
CA SER A 86 1.90 -13.86 14.66
C SER A 86 1.84 -13.72 16.19
N ARG A 87 1.36 -12.58 16.71
CA ARG A 87 1.14 -12.38 18.15
C ARG A 87 0.02 -13.26 18.71
N SER A 88 -0.95 -13.62 17.87
CA SER A 88 -2.05 -14.52 18.20
C SER A 88 -1.67 -16.00 18.05
N GLY A 89 -0.40 -16.33 17.81
CA GLY A 89 0.09 -17.70 17.61
C GLY A 89 -0.28 -18.31 16.25
N ILE A 90 -0.87 -17.55 15.33
CA ILE A 90 -1.20 -18.00 13.98
C ILE A 90 -0.04 -17.62 13.06
N CYS A 91 0.51 -18.57 12.30
CA CYS A 91 1.59 -18.31 11.34
C CYS A 91 1.02 -17.75 10.02
N PRO A 92 1.26 -16.47 9.66
CA PRO A 92 0.78 -15.91 8.41
C PRO A 92 1.75 -16.20 7.26
N LEU A 93 1.20 -16.49 6.07
CA LEU A 93 1.93 -16.50 4.81
C LEU A 93 1.56 -15.26 3.98
N ILE A 94 2.49 -14.33 3.83
CA ILE A 94 2.36 -13.18 2.95
C ILE A 94 2.72 -13.59 1.52
N LEU A 95 1.85 -13.30 0.57
CA LEU A 95 2.09 -13.52 -0.86
C LEU A 95 2.13 -12.18 -1.59
N THR A 96 3.33 -11.82 -2.04
CA THR A 96 3.56 -10.63 -2.86
C THR A 96 4.00 -11.02 -4.27
N ARG A 97 3.71 -10.16 -5.24
CA ARG A 97 4.09 -10.38 -6.64
C ARG A 97 5.60 -10.22 -6.87
N GLY A 98 6.27 -9.44 -6.01
CA GLY A 98 7.67 -9.04 -6.21
C GLY A 98 7.83 -7.88 -7.18
N TYR A 99 7.03 -6.82 -7.03
CA TYR A 99 7.17 -5.61 -7.83
C TYR A 99 8.51 -4.89 -7.52
N ALA A 100 9.01 -4.12 -8.49
CA ALA A 100 10.22 -3.30 -8.36
C ALA A 100 11.46 -4.00 -7.76
N GLY A 101 11.75 -5.25 -8.16
CA GLY A 101 12.94 -5.97 -7.69
C GLY A 101 12.83 -6.58 -6.28
N GLY A 102 11.63 -6.59 -5.71
CA GLY A 102 11.34 -7.28 -4.45
C GLY A 102 11.74 -6.49 -3.19
N ASP A 103 11.91 -5.18 -3.30
CA ASP A 103 12.32 -4.34 -2.16
C ASP A 103 11.27 -4.32 -1.03
N GLU A 104 9.98 -4.31 -1.36
CA GLU A 104 8.90 -4.47 -0.39
C GLU A 104 9.01 -5.79 0.37
N ALA A 105 9.31 -6.88 -0.33
CA ALA A 105 9.47 -8.19 0.30
C ALA A 105 10.72 -8.24 1.21
N LYS A 106 11.81 -7.57 0.83
CA LYS A 106 13.00 -7.42 1.69
C LYS A 106 12.69 -6.58 2.92
N MET A 107 11.92 -5.51 2.79
CA MET A 107 11.46 -4.69 3.92
C MET A 107 10.61 -5.54 4.89
N LEU A 108 9.57 -6.22 4.38
CA LEU A 108 8.74 -7.11 5.20
C LEU A 108 9.56 -8.22 5.88
N LYS A 109 10.54 -8.81 5.19
CA LYS A 109 11.46 -9.80 5.80
C LYS A 109 12.23 -9.23 6.97
N ARG A 110 12.65 -7.96 6.91
CA ARG A 110 13.37 -7.29 8.00
C ARG A 110 12.44 -6.96 9.17
N HIS A 111 11.28 -6.38 8.90
CA HIS A 111 10.35 -5.96 9.95
C HIS A 111 9.71 -7.14 10.68
N LEU A 112 9.46 -8.24 9.95
CA LEU A 112 8.90 -9.47 10.50
C LEU A 112 9.97 -10.48 10.94
N ALA A 113 11.24 -10.07 11.00
CA ALA A 113 12.31 -10.90 11.51
C ALA A 113 12.03 -11.27 12.99
N GLY A 114 12.19 -12.55 13.32
CA GLY A 114 11.86 -13.06 14.66
C GLY A 114 10.38 -13.40 14.89
N THR A 115 9.51 -13.19 13.89
CA THR A 115 8.10 -13.65 13.93
C THR A 115 7.92 -15.01 13.25
N SER A 116 6.74 -15.61 13.40
CA SER A 116 6.36 -16.83 12.69
C SER A 116 6.10 -16.61 11.19
N ALA A 117 5.90 -15.36 10.75
CA ALA A 117 5.48 -15.00 9.41
C ALA A 117 6.40 -15.53 8.30
N LYS A 118 5.79 -15.96 7.20
CA LYS A 118 6.46 -16.45 5.98
C LYS A 118 6.15 -15.52 4.82
N ILE A 119 7.09 -15.35 3.91
CA ILE A 119 6.96 -14.43 2.77
C ILE A 119 7.28 -15.18 1.47
N GLY A 120 6.24 -15.37 0.65
CA GLY A 120 6.33 -15.92 -0.70
C GLY A 120 6.31 -14.82 -1.75
N ILE A 121 7.26 -14.87 -2.68
CA ILE A 121 7.38 -13.91 -3.79
C ILE A 121 7.17 -14.67 -5.09
N GLY A 122 6.19 -14.24 -5.89
CA GLY A 122 5.98 -14.84 -7.20
C GLY A 122 4.78 -14.27 -7.96
N ALA A 123 4.89 -14.19 -9.29
CA ALA A 123 3.81 -13.74 -10.16
C ALA A 123 2.58 -14.65 -10.08
N ASN A 124 2.80 -15.96 -9.96
CA ASN A 124 1.75 -16.93 -9.72
C ASN A 124 1.60 -17.17 -8.20
N ARG A 125 0.76 -16.34 -7.56
CA ARG A 125 0.54 -16.40 -6.12
C ARG A 125 -0.01 -17.75 -5.66
N ALA A 126 -0.89 -18.38 -6.45
CA ALA A 126 -1.43 -19.70 -6.11
C ALA A 126 -0.37 -20.81 -6.10
N ALA A 127 0.52 -20.83 -7.09
CA ALA A 127 1.64 -21.78 -7.12
C ALA A 127 2.64 -21.53 -5.98
N THR A 128 2.91 -20.25 -5.70
CA THR A 128 3.76 -19.84 -4.58
C THR A 128 3.16 -20.29 -3.25
N ALA A 129 1.86 -20.09 -3.06
CA ALA A 129 1.13 -20.56 -1.89
C ALA A 129 1.26 -22.08 -1.71
N ALA A 130 0.98 -22.85 -2.76
CA ALA A 130 1.07 -24.31 -2.73
C ALA A 130 2.47 -24.81 -2.34
N CYS A 131 3.53 -24.18 -2.85
CA CYS A 131 4.90 -24.52 -2.48
C CYS A 131 5.17 -24.31 -0.98
N PHE A 132 4.71 -23.20 -0.42
CA PHE A 132 4.89 -22.90 1.00
C PHE A 132 4.03 -23.80 1.89
N LEU A 133 2.78 -24.05 1.50
CA LEU A 133 1.89 -24.96 2.22
C LEU A 133 2.43 -26.39 2.24
N ASN A 134 3.02 -26.87 1.14
CA ASN A 134 3.68 -28.18 1.09
C ASN A 134 4.95 -28.21 1.96
N LYS A 135 5.73 -27.11 1.99
CA LYS A 135 6.99 -27.04 2.73
C LYS A 135 6.79 -26.92 4.25
N TYR A 136 5.86 -26.09 4.69
CA TYR A 136 5.67 -25.76 6.10
C TYR A 136 4.44 -26.43 6.72
N GLY A 137 3.59 -27.07 5.91
CA GLY A 137 2.29 -27.54 6.33
C GLY A 137 1.30 -26.40 6.56
N TYR A 138 0.07 -26.75 6.89
CA TYR A 138 -0.98 -25.80 7.24
C TYR A 138 -1.83 -26.29 8.41
N THR A 139 -2.43 -25.35 9.12
CA THR A 139 -3.40 -25.63 10.17
C THR A 139 -4.79 -25.59 9.56
N ASP A 140 -5.46 -26.74 9.54
CA ASP A 140 -6.85 -26.82 9.11
C ASP A 140 -7.74 -26.27 10.22
N HIS A 141 -8.06 -24.98 10.14
CA HIS A 141 -9.13 -24.38 10.92
C HIS A 141 -10.46 -24.74 10.24
N GLY A 142 -10.90 -25.98 10.37
CA GLY A 142 -12.13 -26.45 9.73
C GLY A 142 -13.32 -25.55 10.10
N GLY A 143 -13.82 -24.78 9.12
CA GLY A 143 -14.99 -23.91 9.25
C GLY A 143 -14.69 -22.42 9.03
N PRO A 144 -15.72 -21.59 8.82
CA PRO A 144 -15.54 -20.15 8.67
C PRO A 144 -14.80 -19.62 9.90
N LEU A 145 -13.74 -18.84 9.66
CA LEU A 145 -12.75 -18.37 10.64
C LEU A 145 -13.31 -17.52 11.80
N PHE A 146 -14.63 -17.44 11.92
CA PHE A 146 -15.41 -16.54 12.74
C PHE A 146 -16.60 -17.26 13.42
N SER A 147 -16.47 -18.52 13.84
CA SER A 147 -17.49 -19.12 14.71
C SER A 147 -17.34 -18.59 16.14
N ASP A 148 -17.87 -17.39 16.45
CA ASP A 148 -18.17 -16.76 17.76
C ASP A 148 -17.20 -16.89 18.96
N LYS A 149 -16.09 -17.62 18.82
CA LYS A 149 -15.00 -17.74 19.76
C LYS A 149 -13.92 -16.81 19.26
N MET A 150 -14.23 -15.52 19.32
CA MET A 150 -13.20 -14.52 19.52
C MET A 150 -12.57 -14.91 20.87
N TYR A 151 -11.51 -15.71 20.84
CA TYR A 151 -10.68 -15.88 22.02
C TYR A 151 -10.34 -14.45 22.45
N PRO A 152 -10.68 -14.04 23.69
CA PRO A 152 -10.25 -12.75 24.18
C PRO A 152 -8.77 -12.62 23.87
N ILE A 153 -8.31 -11.41 23.55
CA ILE A 153 -6.90 -11.05 23.54
C ILE A 153 -6.45 -11.12 25.01
N GLN A 154 -6.47 -12.31 25.60
CA GLN A 154 -5.85 -12.64 26.86
C GLN A 154 -4.38 -12.83 26.54
N GLU A 155 -3.54 -12.29 27.40
CA GLU A 155 -2.09 -12.42 27.35
C GLU A 155 -1.72 -13.92 27.33
N PHE A 156 -1.62 -14.50 26.13
CA PHE A 156 -1.28 -15.90 25.97
C PHE A 156 0.23 -16.05 26.14
N GLY A 157 0.61 -16.33 27.39
CA GLY A 157 1.88 -16.93 27.73
C GLY A 157 2.06 -18.28 27.02
N SER A 158 3.29 -18.52 26.55
CA SER A 158 3.76 -19.73 25.86
C SER A 158 3.16 -19.96 24.46
N CYS A 159 3.71 -19.23 23.49
CA CYS A 159 3.44 -19.40 22.07
C CYS A 159 3.94 -20.78 21.60
N TYR A 160 3.03 -21.74 21.40
CA TYR A 160 3.35 -22.95 20.64
C TYR A 160 3.69 -22.54 19.21
N ASN A 161 4.99 -22.49 18.90
CA ASN A 161 5.56 -22.14 17.59
C ASN A 161 5.24 -23.21 16.54
N SER A 162 3.97 -23.39 16.20
CA SER A 162 3.60 -24.12 14.99
C SER A 162 4.05 -23.30 13.80
N LEU A 163 5.04 -23.81 13.06
CA LEU A 163 5.47 -23.22 11.79
C LEU A 163 4.46 -23.44 10.66
N LYS A 164 3.39 -24.22 10.91
CA LYS A 164 2.32 -24.48 9.95
C LYS A 164 1.53 -23.22 9.66
N ILE A 165 1.29 -22.96 8.39
CA ILE A 165 0.58 -21.77 7.93
C ILE A 165 -0.89 -21.85 8.35
N GLY A 166 -1.38 -20.85 9.08
CA GLY A 166 -2.79 -20.78 9.50
C GLY A 166 -3.61 -19.76 8.70
N VAL A 167 -2.97 -18.81 8.02
CA VAL A 167 -3.64 -17.78 7.21
C VAL A 167 -2.74 -17.33 6.07
N VAL A 168 -3.34 -16.99 4.93
CA VAL A 168 -2.65 -16.39 3.78
C VAL A 168 -3.08 -14.94 3.62
N ILE A 169 -2.11 -14.03 3.52
CA ILE A 169 -2.35 -12.61 3.28
C ILE A 169 -1.81 -12.25 1.90
N LEU A 170 -2.69 -11.78 1.01
CA LEU A 170 -2.31 -11.37 -0.34
C LEU A 170 -2.03 -9.88 -0.38
N ASP A 171 -0.80 -9.51 -0.74
CA ASP A 171 -0.41 -8.11 -0.93
C ASP A 171 -0.71 -7.66 -2.36
N ASP A 172 -1.45 -6.56 -2.50
CA ASP A 172 -1.93 -5.97 -3.75
C ASP A 172 -2.74 -6.95 -4.62
N ALA A 173 -3.86 -7.44 -4.09
CA ALA A 173 -4.58 -8.58 -4.66
C ALA A 173 -6.03 -8.34 -5.06
N MET A 174 -6.53 -7.10 -4.97
CA MET A 174 -7.90 -6.79 -5.40
C MET A 174 -8.18 -7.21 -6.85
N GLN A 175 -7.21 -7.02 -7.75
CA GLN A 175 -7.26 -7.42 -9.17
C GLN A 175 -6.80 -8.86 -9.43
N HIS A 176 -6.50 -9.65 -8.40
CA HIS A 176 -5.98 -11.02 -8.53
C HIS A 176 -7.09 -12.08 -8.43
N TRP A 177 -7.97 -12.09 -9.42
CA TRP A 177 -9.17 -12.95 -9.51
C TRP A 177 -8.89 -14.47 -9.49
N SER A 178 -7.68 -14.90 -9.83
CA SER A 178 -7.31 -16.32 -9.93
C SER A 178 -7.19 -17.05 -8.59
N LEU A 179 -7.24 -16.33 -7.47
CA LEU A 179 -7.23 -16.90 -6.14
C LEU A 179 -8.47 -16.46 -5.38
N SER A 180 -9.19 -17.41 -4.79
CA SER A 180 -10.36 -17.12 -3.98
C SER A 180 -9.92 -16.52 -2.65
N ARG A 181 -10.70 -15.55 -2.16
CA ARG A 181 -10.47 -14.84 -0.90
C ARG A 181 -11.68 -14.99 0.00
N ASP A 182 -11.41 -15.16 1.29
CA ASP A 182 -12.46 -15.25 2.31
C ASP A 182 -12.75 -13.86 2.91
N VAL A 183 -11.77 -12.94 2.88
CA VAL A 183 -11.94 -11.53 3.27
C VAL A 183 -11.20 -10.62 2.27
N GLU A 184 -11.87 -9.59 1.76
CA GLU A 184 -11.30 -8.53 0.92
C GLU A 184 -11.25 -7.20 1.68
N ILE A 185 -10.03 -6.75 1.98
CA ILE A 185 -9.73 -5.45 2.57
C ILE A 185 -9.27 -4.49 1.47
N VAL A 186 -10.02 -3.42 1.25
CA VAL A 186 -9.67 -2.39 0.28
C VAL A 186 -9.16 -1.13 0.98
N MET A 187 -7.90 -0.81 0.70
CA MET A 187 -7.26 0.41 1.15
C MET A 187 -7.67 1.60 0.28
N VAL A 188 -8.05 2.70 0.91
CA VAL A 188 -8.40 3.97 0.26
C VAL A 188 -7.51 5.07 0.83
N ASN A 189 -6.67 5.69 0.02
CA ASN A 189 -5.83 6.79 0.49
C ASN A 189 -6.67 8.06 0.68
N GLY A 190 -6.73 8.59 1.92
CA GLY A 190 -7.50 9.79 2.24
C GLY A 190 -6.98 11.06 1.56
N ILE A 191 -5.67 11.16 1.33
CA ILE A 191 -5.02 12.30 0.69
C ILE A 191 -5.21 12.22 -0.83
N MET A 192 -4.81 11.09 -1.42
CA MET A 192 -4.86 10.85 -2.87
C MET A 192 -5.93 9.79 -3.19
N LEU A 193 -7.18 10.24 -3.28
CA LEU A 193 -8.36 9.36 -3.37
C LEU A 193 -8.47 8.59 -4.71
N TRP A 194 -9.38 9.00 -5.60
CA TRP A 194 -9.59 8.38 -6.92
C TRP A 194 -9.17 9.30 -8.07
N GLY A 195 -8.46 10.40 -7.75
CA GLY A 195 -8.05 11.42 -8.71
C GLY A 195 -9.22 11.91 -9.57
N ASN A 196 -9.01 11.92 -10.88
CA ASN A 196 -9.99 12.32 -11.89
C ASN A 196 -11.09 11.27 -12.16
N CYS A 197 -11.17 10.20 -11.35
CA CYS A 197 -12.16 9.13 -11.44
C CYS A 197 -12.19 8.37 -12.78
N HIS A 198 -11.15 8.47 -13.61
CA HIS A 198 -11.01 7.67 -14.82
C HIS A 198 -10.14 6.43 -14.61
N LEU A 199 -10.38 5.41 -15.43
CA LEU A 199 -9.53 4.23 -15.47
C LEU A 199 -8.17 4.51 -16.09
N LEU A 200 -7.21 3.63 -15.83
CA LEU A 200 -5.94 3.57 -16.53
C LEU A 200 -6.14 3.62 -18.06
N PRO A 201 -5.33 4.37 -18.82
CA PRO A 201 -4.22 5.24 -18.38
C PRO A 201 -4.63 6.72 -18.17
N ARG A 202 -5.90 7.10 -18.39
CA ARG A 202 -6.37 8.48 -18.23
C ARG A 202 -6.40 8.93 -16.77
N GLY A 203 -6.77 8.02 -15.89
CA GLY A 203 -6.82 8.27 -14.46
C GLY A 203 -6.13 7.18 -13.67
N PRO A 204 -6.17 7.28 -12.33
CA PRO A 204 -5.40 6.40 -11.46
C PRO A 204 -6.10 5.06 -11.20
N LEU A 205 -7.38 4.92 -11.54
CA LEU A 205 -8.19 3.75 -11.21
C LEU A 205 -7.81 2.53 -12.07
N ARG A 206 -7.43 1.44 -11.41
CA ARG A 206 -7.24 0.11 -11.99
C ARG A 206 -8.56 -0.62 -12.21
N GLU A 207 -9.57 -0.27 -11.43
CA GLU A 207 -10.94 -0.76 -11.53
C GLU A 207 -11.91 0.38 -11.19
N PRO A 208 -13.16 0.36 -11.69
CA PRO A 208 -14.14 1.40 -11.37
C PRO A 208 -14.42 1.42 -9.86
N VAL A 209 -14.89 2.56 -9.34
CA VAL A 209 -15.22 2.70 -7.91
C VAL A 209 -16.30 1.69 -7.46
N ALA A 210 -17.20 1.30 -8.37
CA ALA A 210 -18.17 0.23 -8.16
C ALA A 210 -17.55 -1.12 -7.74
N ALA A 211 -16.26 -1.37 -8.06
CA ALA A 211 -15.57 -2.57 -7.60
C ALA A 211 -15.41 -2.66 -6.07
N LEU A 212 -15.68 -1.57 -5.32
CA LEU A 212 -15.80 -1.60 -3.86
C LEU A 212 -16.93 -2.51 -3.35
N GLU A 213 -17.92 -2.86 -4.18
CA GLU A 213 -18.96 -3.83 -3.79
C GLU A 213 -18.36 -5.17 -3.31
N ARG A 214 -17.22 -5.54 -3.88
CA ARG A 214 -16.49 -6.77 -3.53
C ARG A 214 -15.67 -6.68 -2.25
N ALA A 215 -15.60 -5.51 -1.62
CA ALA A 215 -14.87 -5.30 -0.39
C ALA A 215 -15.73 -5.70 0.81
N ASP A 216 -15.15 -6.44 1.74
CA ASP A 216 -15.78 -6.72 3.04
C ASP A 216 -15.46 -5.62 4.04
N ILE A 217 -14.26 -5.04 3.89
CA ILE A 217 -13.74 -3.98 4.74
C ILE A 217 -13.09 -2.91 3.87
N VAL A 218 -13.39 -1.65 4.15
CA VAL A 218 -12.64 -0.51 3.61
C VAL A 218 -11.84 0.16 4.71
N VAL A 219 -10.55 0.40 4.46
CA VAL A 219 -9.67 1.13 5.36
C VAL A 219 -9.26 2.45 4.71
N ILE A 220 -9.70 3.56 5.29
CA ILE A 220 -9.26 4.89 4.87
C ILE A 220 -7.91 5.16 5.51
N HIS A 221 -6.87 5.19 4.69
CA HIS A 221 -5.49 5.43 5.06
C HIS A 221 -5.16 6.93 5.14
N HIS A 222 -4.19 7.29 5.98
CA HIS A 222 -3.84 8.70 6.28
C HIS A 222 -5.04 9.53 6.76
N ALA A 223 -5.97 8.90 7.47
CA ALA A 223 -7.19 9.56 7.91
C ALA A 223 -6.90 10.75 8.85
N ASP A 224 -5.79 10.72 9.57
CA ASP A 224 -5.37 11.80 10.44
C ASP A 224 -4.79 13.01 9.67
N LEU A 225 -4.37 12.83 8.41
CA LEU A 225 -3.73 13.86 7.59
C LEU A 225 -4.73 14.65 6.71
N VAL A 226 -6.03 14.40 6.87
CA VAL A 226 -7.11 15.02 6.08
C VAL A 226 -8.16 15.67 6.97
N SER A 227 -8.91 16.62 6.42
CA SER A 227 -9.95 17.32 7.17
C SER A 227 -11.16 16.41 7.46
N TYR A 228 -11.90 16.73 8.52
CA TYR A 228 -13.14 16.02 8.85
C TYR A 228 -14.17 16.06 7.70
N ALA A 229 -14.29 17.20 7.01
CA ALA A 229 -15.18 17.35 5.87
C ALA A 229 -14.77 16.42 4.70
N GLN A 230 -13.47 16.32 4.42
CA GLN A 230 -12.95 15.40 3.40
C GLN A 230 -13.23 13.94 3.78
N LEU A 231 -12.96 13.54 5.03
CA LEU A 231 -13.28 12.19 5.51
C LEU A 231 -14.77 11.86 5.38
N ARG A 232 -15.65 12.80 5.73
CA ARG A 232 -17.10 12.61 5.60
C ARG A 232 -17.49 12.40 4.14
N SER A 233 -16.96 13.21 3.22
CA SER A 233 -17.19 13.03 1.78
C SER A 233 -16.72 11.68 1.27
N ILE A 234 -15.54 11.22 1.68
CA ILE A 234 -15.00 9.91 1.31
C ILE A 234 -15.92 8.79 1.80
N LYS A 235 -16.35 8.83 3.07
CA LYS A 235 -17.28 7.86 3.64
C LYS A 235 -18.59 7.82 2.87
N SER A 236 -19.19 8.98 2.59
CA SER A 236 -20.45 9.06 1.84
C SER A 236 -20.32 8.37 0.48
N ARG A 237 -19.25 8.62 -0.26
CA ARG A 237 -19.02 7.96 -1.57
C ARG A 237 -18.80 6.45 -1.47
N ILE A 238 -18.25 5.95 -0.36
CA ILE A 238 -18.09 4.51 -0.14
C ILE A 238 -19.46 3.87 0.17
N ILE A 239 -20.24 4.51 1.03
CA ILE A 239 -21.59 4.07 1.44
C ILE A 239 -22.55 4.07 0.24
N GLU A 240 -22.43 5.06 -0.65
CA GLU A 240 -23.18 5.12 -1.93
C GLU A 240 -22.96 3.87 -2.80
N VAL A 241 -21.80 3.21 -2.69
CA VAL A 241 -21.49 1.99 -3.44
C VAL A 241 -21.93 0.74 -2.68
N LYS A 242 -21.71 0.70 -1.36
CA LYS A 242 -22.10 -0.42 -0.51
C LYS A 242 -22.46 0.10 0.88
N ASP A 243 -23.76 0.18 1.15
CA ASP A 243 -24.30 0.78 2.38
C ASP A 243 -23.88 0.02 3.65
N THR A 244 -23.76 -1.31 3.57
CA THR A 244 -23.46 -2.19 4.72
C THR A 244 -21.97 -2.43 4.98
N ILE A 245 -21.08 -1.67 4.33
CA ILE A 245 -19.64 -1.93 4.42
C ILE A 245 -19.01 -1.41 5.71
N ASN A 246 -18.12 -2.21 6.29
CA ASN A 246 -17.34 -1.78 7.45
C ASN A 246 -16.21 -0.83 7.03
N ILE A 247 -16.21 0.38 7.59
CA ILE A 247 -15.20 1.41 7.30
C ILE A 247 -14.34 1.67 8.54
N PHE A 248 -13.03 1.47 8.39
CA PHE A 248 -12.03 1.78 9.42
C PHE A 248 -11.10 2.90 8.97
N PHE A 249 -10.39 3.48 9.94
CA PHE A 249 -9.38 4.51 9.72
C PHE A 249 -8.02 3.97 10.12
N SER A 250 -7.01 4.28 9.32
CA SER A 250 -5.61 4.02 9.70
C SER A 250 -4.80 5.30 9.63
N ARG A 251 -3.79 5.36 10.52
CA ARG A 251 -2.77 6.40 10.58
C ARG A 251 -1.40 5.74 10.66
N LEU A 252 -0.40 6.37 10.08
CA LEU A 252 1.00 6.02 10.31
C LEU A 252 1.55 6.97 11.36
N VAL A 253 2.02 6.42 12.48
CA VAL A 253 2.62 7.20 13.55
C VAL A 253 4.13 7.04 13.43
N PRO A 254 4.87 8.12 13.12
CA PRO A 254 6.33 8.04 13.12
C PRO A 254 6.83 7.65 14.51
N CYS A 255 7.82 6.77 14.58
CA CYS A 255 8.39 6.32 15.85
C CYS A 255 9.71 7.04 16.16
N TYR A 256 10.62 7.07 15.19
CA TYR A 256 11.95 7.64 15.33
C TYR A 256 12.56 7.93 13.96
N PHE A 257 13.64 8.71 13.97
CA PHE A 257 14.55 8.85 12.84
C PHE A 257 15.68 7.83 12.96
N PHE A 258 16.28 7.40 11.84
CA PHE A 258 17.50 6.61 11.86
C PHE A 258 18.45 7.00 10.73
N GLU A 259 19.74 6.76 10.91
CA GLU A 259 20.74 7.07 9.89
C GLU A 259 20.63 6.16 8.67
N ALA A 260 20.69 6.75 7.48
CA ALA A 260 20.60 5.99 6.23
C ALA A 260 21.71 4.93 6.08
N LYS A 261 22.89 5.18 6.67
CA LYS A 261 24.02 4.24 6.67
C LYS A 261 24.05 3.30 7.86
N ASN A 262 23.31 3.60 8.93
CA ASN A 262 23.30 2.85 10.17
C ASN A 262 21.88 2.77 10.74
N HIS A 263 21.20 1.67 10.43
CA HIS A 263 19.82 1.40 10.88
C HIS A 263 19.69 1.18 12.39
N SER A 264 20.79 0.96 13.10
CA SER A 264 20.79 0.73 14.56
C SER A 264 20.82 2.02 15.36
N SER A 265 21.24 3.14 14.75
CA SER A 265 21.26 4.46 15.37
C SER A 265 19.88 5.09 15.24
N THR A 266 19.16 5.21 16.36
CA THR A 266 17.83 5.85 16.40
C THR A 266 17.92 7.24 17.02
N LEU A 267 17.08 8.14 16.52
CA LEU A 267 17.07 9.55 16.87
C LEU A 267 15.65 10.01 17.17
N PRO A 268 15.47 10.90 18.16
CA PRO A 268 14.15 11.31 18.60
C PRO A 268 13.46 12.21 17.57
N LEU A 269 12.14 12.09 17.46
CA LEU A 269 11.32 12.88 16.54
C LEU A 269 11.36 14.39 16.81
N LYS A 270 11.71 14.78 18.05
CA LYS A 270 11.86 16.19 18.44
C LYS A 270 12.88 16.95 17.60
N LEU A 271 13.82 16.26 16.93
CA LEU A 271 14.78 16.91 16.02
C LEU A 271 14.11 17.59 14.82
N ALA A 272 12.91 17.16 14.44
CA ALA A 272 12.14 17.81 13.38
C ALA A 272 11.48 19.12 13.84
N ALA A 273 11.40 19.39 15.15
CA ALA A 273 10.74 20.60 15.64
C ALA A 273 11.62 21.85 15.44
N ASN A 274 11.03 22.93 14.94
CA ASN A 274 11.70 24.21 14.67
C ASN A 274 12.90 24.14 13.72
N THR A 275 12.99 23.10 12.88
CA THR A 275 14.04 22.96 11.87
C THR A 275 13.52 23.14 10.45
N ILE A 276 14.43 23.48 9.53
CA ILE A 276 14.18 23.45 8.10
C ILE A 276 14.53 22.04 7.61
N VAL A 277 13.55 21.35 7.04
CA VAL A 277 13.70 19.95 6.63
C VAL A 277 13.54 19.82 5.12
N LEU A 278 14.51 19.19 4.47
CA LEU A 278 14.37 18.74 3.09
C LEU A 278 13.95 17.28 3.08
N CYS A 279 12.72 17.00 2.64
CA CYS A 279 12.20 15.66 2.45
C CYS A 279 12.66 15.10 1.10
N VAL A 280 13.47 14.06 1.12
CA VAL A 280 13.82 13.31 -0.09
C VAL A 280 13.04 12.00 -0.10
N SER A 281 12.20 11.79 -1.11
CA SER A 281 11.30 10.63 -1.17
C SER A 281 11.32 9.92 -2.51
N ALA A 282 11.12 8.60 -2.46
CA ALA A 282 10.88 7.74 -3.61
C ALA A 282 9.76 6.74 -3.25
N ILE A 283 8.66 7.28 -2.71
CA ILE A 283 7.54 6.52 -2.17
C ILE A 283 6.25 6.88 -2.91
N GLY A 284 5.29 5.97 -2.92
CA GLY A 284 4.02 6.18 -3.62
C GLY A 284 3.11 7.32 -3.11
N CYS A 285 3.39 7.95 -1.96
CA CYS A 285 2.64 9.12 -1.47
C CYS A 285 3.57 10.12 -0.73
N ALA A 286 4.34 10.89 -1.49
CA ALA A 286 5.27 11.89 -0.96
C ALA A 286 4.60 12.99 -0.13
N GLU A 287 3.36 13.36 -0.49
CA GLU A 287 2.59 14.36 0.24
C GLU A 287 2.28 13.95 1.68
N ALA A 288 2.01 12.66 1.93
CA ALA A 288 1.80 12.16 3.28
C ALA A 288 3.05 12.35 4.15
N PHE A 289 4.22 12.11 3.58
CA PHE A 289 5.51 12.29 4.27
C PHE A 289 5.74 13.76 4.66
N VAL A 290 5.55 14.69 3.72
CA VAL A 290 5.66 16.13 4.01
C VAL A 290 4.67 16.58 5.07
N ARG A 291 3.39 16.18 4.97
CA ARG A 291 2.38 16.51 5.99
C ARG A 291 2.74 15.95 7.36
N THR A 292 3.37 14.78 7.41
CA THR A 292 3.83 14.14 8.65
C THR A 292 4.97 14.94 9.29
N ILE A 293 5.99 15.32 8.52
CA ILE A 293 7.10 16.16 9.03
C ILE A 293 6.60 17.53 9.49
N LYS A 294 5.67 18.17 8.77
CA LYS A 294 5.03 19.42 9.21
C LYS A 294 4.31 19.25 10.56
N LYS A 295 3.57 18.14 10.75
CA LYS A 295 2.92 17.82 12.03
C LYS A 295 3.90 17.60 13.18
N LEU A 296 5.14 17.17 12.90
CA LEU A 296 6.19 17.05 13.92
C LEU A 296 6.77 18.40 14.38
N GLY A 297 6.37 19.51 13.74
CA GLY A 297 6.74 20.86 14.16
C GLY A 297 7.87 21.49 13.35
N ALA A 298 8.17 20.98 12.15
CA ALA A 298 9.15 21.60 11.27
C ALA A 298 8.74 23.02 10.86
N LEU A 299 9.69 23.96 10.91
CA LEU A 299 9.48 25.36 10.57
C LEU A 299 9.22 25.52 9.07
N HIS A 300 9.98 24.79 8.27
CA HIS A 300 9.84 24.74 6.82
C HIS A 300 10.12 23.34 6.33
N VAL A 301 9.34 22.87 5.36
CA VAL A 301 9.52 21.56 4.73
C VAL A 301 9.50 21.73 3.23
N ASP A 302 10.64 21.46 2.61
CA ASP A 302 10.78 21.37 1.17
C ASP A 302 10.84 19.90 0.72
N ILE A 303 10.60 19.62 -0.55
CA ILE A 303 10.51 18.25 -1.07
C ILE A 303 11.29 18.04 -2.37
N MET A 304 12.10 16.98 -2.37
CA MET A 304 12.66 16.37 -3.57
C MET A 304 12.02 15.01 -3.80
N ASP A 305 11.01 14.98 -4.66
CA ASP A 305 10.24 13.77 -4.97
C ASP A 305 10.72 13.06 -6.25
N PHE A 306 11.01 11.78 -6.10
CA PHE A 306 11.44 10.87 -7.16
C PHE A 306 10.36 9.84 -7.44
N SER A 307 10.45 9.19 -8.62
CA SER A 307 9.54 8.09 -8.92
C SER A 307 9.58 7.01 -7.84
N ASP A 308 8.45 6.39 -7.57
CA ASP A 308 8.35 5.27 -6.64
C ASP A 308 9.38 4.17 -6.98
N HIS A 309 10.05 3.64 -5.94
CA HIS A 309 11.19 2.70 -6.04
C HIS A 309 12.43 3.25 -6.76
N HIS A 310 12.62 4.57 -6.84
CA HIS A 310 13.88 5.16 -7.33
C HIS A 310 15.07 4.71 -6.46
N ILE A 311 16.11 4.19 -7.11
CA ILE A 311 17.34 3.77 -6.43
C ILE A 311 18.27 4.97 -6.29
N PHE A 312 18.43 5.44 -5.06
CA PHE A 312 19.42 6.47 -4.73
C PHE A 312 20.84 5.91 -4.86
N LYS A 313 21.59 6.33 -5.90
CA LYS A 313 23.02 6.01 -6.05
C LYS A 313 23.86 7.01 -5.25
N GLU A 314 24.80 6.54 -4.44
CA GLU A 314 25.64 7.35 -3.54
C GLU A 314 26.49 8.45 -4.23
N LYS A 315 26.61 8.45 -5.56
CA LYS A 315 27.68 9.15 -6.30
C LYS A 315 27.23 10.22 -7.32
N ARG A 316 26.11 10.91 -7.14
CA ARG A 316 25.80 12.09 -7.98
C ARG A 316 25.80 13.39 -7.18
N GLU A 317 26.83 14.20 -7.43
CA GLU A 317 26.94 15.60 -7.00
C GLU A 317 25.77 16.45 -7.53
N GLN A 318 25.21 16.08 -8.70
CA GLN A 318 24.03 16.71 -9.32
C GLN A 318 22.78 16.81 -8.42
N TYR A 319 22.58 15.92 -7.44
CA TYR A 319 21.40 16.01 -6.57
C TYR A 319 21.48 17.17 -5.58
N TRP A 320 22.70 17.61 -5.27
CA TRP A 320 22.99 18.63 -4.27
C TRP A 320 23.37 19.97 -4.90
N GLU A 321 23.84 19.97 -6.16
CA GLU A 321 24.08 21.19 -6.94
C GLU A 321 22.78 21.96 -7.27
N SER A 322 21.63 21.27 -7.31
CA SER A 322 20.32 21.92 -7.52
C SER A 322 19.80 22.68 -6.29
N LEU A 323 20.43 22.49 -5.12
CA LEU A 323 20.05 23.17 -3.86
C LEU A 323 20.66 24.56 -3.70
N GLY A 324 21.36 25.08 -4.71
CA GLY A 324 22.00 26.39 -4.64
C GLY A 324 23.27 26.38 -3.78
N SER A 325 24.21 27.24 -4.13
CA SER A 325 25.55 27.34 -3.52
C SER A 325 25.59 27.80 -2.06
N ASP A 326 24.44 28.09 -1.44
CA ASP A 326 24.38 28.85 -0.19
C ASP A 326 24.28 27.99 1.09
N ILE A 327 24.18 26.65 0.97
CA ILE A 327 24.03 25.75 2.13
C ILE A 327 25.19 24.75 2.18
N ARG A 328 26.03 24.85 3.22
CA ARG A 328 27.26 24.05 3.37
C ARG A 328 26.95 22.57 3.59
N ARG A 329 27.76 21.70 2.97
CA ARG A 329 27.67 20.23 3.00
C ARG A 329 27.73 19.60 4.42
N SER A 330 28.17 20.37 5.43
CA SER A 330 28.25 19.98 6.85
C SER A 330 26.92 20.00 7.59
N ASP A 331 25.90 20.65 7.03
CA ASP A 331 24.65 20.93 7.75
C ASP A 331 23.55 19.91 7.42
N TYR A 332 23.87 18.90 6.60
CA TYR A 332 22.94 17.85 6.19
C TYR A 332 22.98 16.68 7.16
N LEU A 333 21.95 16.58 8.00
CA LEU A 333 21.68 15.35 8.73
C LEU A 333 20.82 14.40 7.86
N ARG A 334 21.40 13.27 7.47
CA ARG A 334 20.76 12.28 6.57
C ARG A 334 20.03 11.22 7.36
N TYR A 335 18.75 11.46 7.62
CA TYR A 335 17.90 10.54 8.35
C TYR A 335 16.73 10.03 7.52
N LEU A 336 16.35 8.79 7.80
CA LEU A 336 15.14 8.15 7.33
C LEU A 336 14.12 8.15 8.48
N LEU A 337 12.85 8.33 8.13
CA LEU A 337 11.75 8.27 9.08
C LEU A 337 11.24 6.84 9.17
N SER A 338 11.15 6.29 10.39
CA SER A 338 10.54 4.98 10.66
C SER A 338 9.10 5.09 11.11
#